data_AF-E1NUS4-F1
#
_entry.id   AF-E1NUS4-F1
#
_cell.length_a   1.000
_cell.length_b   1.000
_cell.length_c   1.000
_cell.angle_alpha   90.00
_cell.angle_beta   90.00
_cell.angle_gamma   90.00
#
_symmetry.space_group_name_H-M   'P 1'
#
loop_
_entity.id
_entity.type
_entity.pdbx_description
1 polymer ?
#
loop_
_entity_poly.entity_id
_entity_poly.type
_entity_poly.pdbx_seq_one_letter_code
_entity_poly.pdbx_strand_id
1 'polypeptide(L)'
;MPSIIDALKNNKGNYDLNLFNQFSGDTFNAIKDFHSIKLLKGNKLAKQFVLNLQEMVNIQKCKYSEELVLQLINNLDLSAKTFKEMRQSEYVNMSIDEDLKLINTFNIKVTPTIIIYNYAKDEAGYLFEGKLEINCLKKMFQKPQPQQNKKIALSLHVLKNIT
;
A
#
# COMPACT_ATOMS: atom_id res chain seq x y z
N MET A 1 6.67 -0.46 -5.95
CA MET A 1 7.12 0.75 -5.25
C MET A 1 7.79 0.34 -3.94
N PRO A 2 9.12 0.53 -3.78
CA PRO A 2 9.70 0.71 -2.45
C PRO A 2 8.96 1.85 -1.74
N SER A 3 8.91 1.87 -0.41
CA SER A 3 8.45 3.07 0.28
C SER A 3 9.33 4.26 -0.17
N ILE A 4 8.77 5.48 -0.24
CA ILE A 4 9.56 6.70 -0.50
C ILE A 4 10.78 6.73 0.43
N ILE A 5 10.60 6.26 1.67
CA ILE A 5 11.64 6.12 2.69
C ILE A 5 12.75 5.13 2.27
N ASP A 6 12.40 4.01 1.62
CA ASP A 6 13.36 3.02 1.15
C ASP A 6 14.15 3.51 -0.07
N ALA A 7 13.50 4.23 -0.98
CA ALA A 7 14.15 4.86 -2.12
C ALA A 7 15.18 5.92 -1.67
N LEU A 8 14.82 6.72 -0.65
CA LEU A 8 15.71 7.69 -0.03
C LEU A 8 16.90 7.05 0.70
N LYS A 9 16.67 5.96 1.45
CA LYS A 9 17.73 5.26 2.20
C LYS A 9 18.79 4.63 1.31
N ASN A 10 18.43 4.22 0.09
CA ASN A 10 19.37 3.65 -0.88
C ASN A 10 20.32 4.69 -1.51
N ASN A 11 20.03 5.99 -1.38
CA ASN A 11 20.80 7.07 -2.01
C ASN A 11 21.81 7.70 -1.02
N LYS A 12 22.86 6.94 -0.70
CA LYS A 12 23.94 7.21 0.27
C LYS A 12 24.42 8.69 0.31
N GLY A 13 23.74 9.54 1.08
CA GLY A 13 24.23 10.87 1.49
C GLY A 13 23.94 12.04 0.56
N ASN A 14 23.16 11.87 -0.52
CA ASN A 14 22.74 12.98 -1.38
C ASN A 14 21.21 12.95 -1.54
N TYR A 15 20.51 13.77 -0.74
CA TYR A 15 19.05 13.90 -0.83
C TYR A 15 18.70 14.70 -2.09
N ASP A 16 18.58 14.01 -3.22
CA ASP A 16 18.10 14.63 -4.46
C ASP A 16 16.61 14.97 -4.32
N LEU A 17 16.34 16.26 -4.08
CA LEU A 17 14.99 16.82 -3.97
C LEU A 17 14.16 16.60 -5.24
N ASN A 18 14.78 16.63 -6.42
CA ASN A 18 14.07 16.42 -7.67
C ASN A 18 13.62 14.96 -7.78
N LEU A 19 14.50 14.03 -7.40
CA LEU A 19 14.17 12.62 -7.34
C LEU A 19 13.06 12.34 -6.32
N PHE A 20 13.10 12.98 -5.15
CA PHE A 20 12.04 12.86 -4.14
C PHE A 20 10.70 13.40 -4.65
N ASN A 21 10.69 14.59 -5.26
CA ASN A 21 9.48 15.20 -5.80
C ASN A 21 8.88 14.35 -6.91
N GLN A 22 9.72 13.78 -7.78
CA GLN A 22 9.30 12.86 -8.82
C GLN A 22 8.65 11.61 -8.22
N PHE A 23 9.34 10.90 -7.31
CA PHE A 23 8.78 9.69 -6.68
C PHE A 23 7.49 9.95 -5.92
N SER A 24 7.41 11.07 -5.21
CA SER A 24 6.21 11.47 -4.46
C SER A 24 5.06 11.77 -5.41
N GLY A 25 5.32 12.50 -6.50
CA GLY A 25 4.33 12.79 -7.54
C GLY A 25 3.83 11.53 -8.24
N ASP A 26 4.74 10.66 -8.66
CA ASP A 26 4.40 9.39 -9.33
C ASP A 26 3.59 8.47 -8.42
N THR A 27 3.96 8.39 -7.14
CA THR A 27 3.23 7.59 -6.15
C THR A 27 1.82 8.14 -5.93
N PHE A 28 1.70 9.46 -5.76
CA PHE A 28 0.39 10.11 -5.61
C PHE A 28 -0.49 9.91 -6.84
N ASN A 29 0.08 10.03 -8.04
CA ASN A 29 -0.64 9.79 -9.28
C ASN A 29 -1.10 8.33 -9.40
N ALA A 30 -0.27 7.36 -9.03
CA ALA A 30 -0.65 5.95 -9.01
C ALA A 30 -1.77 5.66 -7.99
N ILE A 31 -1.78 6.33 -6.84
CA ILE A 31 -2.88 6.26 -5.85
C ILE A 31 -4.17 6.80 -6.49
N LYS A 32 -4.13 7.98 -7.13
CA LYS A 32 -5.29 8.51 -7.85
C LYS A 32 -5.82 7.54 -8.91
N ASP A 33 -4.93 6.91 -9.67
CA ASP A 33 -5.33 5.94 -10.70
C ASP A 33 -6.03 4.73 -10.08
N PHE A 34 -5.50 4.20 -8.98
CA PHE A 34 -6.14 3.12 -8.23
C PHE A 34 -7.55 3.49 -7.76
N HIS A 35 -7.74 4.65 -7.14
CA HIS A 35 -9.05 5.09 -6.69
C HIS A 35 -10.01 5.35 -7.85
N SER A 36 -9.51 5.88 -8.96
CA SER A 36 -10.32 6.09 -10.18
C SER A 36 -10.86 4.77 -10.72
N ILE A 37 -10.01 3.75 -10.82
CA ILE A 37 -10.42 2.40 -11.28
C ILE A 37 -11.33 1.73 -10.25
N LYS A 38 -11.05 1.89 -8.95
CA LYS A 38 -11.89 1.38 -7.85
C LYS A 38 -13.32 1.93 -7.95
N LEU A 39 -13.49 3.22 -8.19
CA LEU A 39 -14.80 3.85 -8.33
C LEU A 39 -15.54 3.43 -9.61
N LEU A 40 -14.83 3.19 -10.71
CA LEU A 40 -15.43 2.81 -11.99
C LEU A 40 -15.74 1.32 -12.14
N LYS A 41 -14.88 0.46 -11.58
CA LYS A 41 -14.83 -0.98 -11.88
C LYS A 41 -14.74 -1.85 -10.62
N GLY A 42 -14.68 -1.25 -9.44
CA GLY A 42 -14.62 -1.95 -8.16
C GLY A 42 -13.21 -2.41 -7.75
N ASN A 43 -13.13 -2.89 -6.50
CA ASN A 43 -11.87 -3.25 -5.84
C ASN A 43 -11.08 -4.36 -6.55
N LYS A 44 -11.77 -5.31 -7.21
CA LYS A 44 -11.11 -6.46 -7.85
C LYS A 44 -10.19 -6.01 -8.99
N LEU A 45 -10.72 -5.20 -9.91
CA LEU A 45 -9.95 -4.70 -11.05
C LEU A 45 -8.94 -3.63 -10.64
N ALA A 46 -9.26 -2.81 -9.63
CA ALA A 46 -8.30 -1.86 -9.07
C ALA A 46 -7.07 -2.57 -8.44
N LYS A 47 -7.27 -3.69 -7.74
CA LYS A 47 -6.16 -4.51 -7.22
C LYS A 47 -5.33 -5.12 -8.36
N GLN A 48 -5.99 -5.64 -9.39
CA GLN A 48 -5.31 -6.18 -10.57
C GLN A 48 -4.46 -5.11 -11.27
N PHE A 49 -4.98 -3.89 -11.42
CA PHE A 49 -4.22 -2.75 -11.92
C PHE A 49 -2.95 -2.51 -11.11
N VAL A 50 -3.04 -2.46 -9.78
CA VAL A 50 -1.86 -2.23 -8.92
C VAL A 50 -0.82 -3.34 -9.07
N LEU A 51 -1.23 -4.60 -9.17
CA LEU A 51 -0.32 -5.72 -9.38
C LEU A 51 0.42 -5.60 -10.72
N ASN A 52 -0.31 -5.31 -11.80
CA ASN A 52 0.28 -5.13 -13.13
C ASN A 52 1.22 -3.92 -13.15
N LEU A 53 0.82 -2.80 -12.55
CA LEU A 53 1.66 -1.61 -12.44
C LEU A 53 2.95 -1.92 -11.65
N GLN A 54 2.84 -2.65 -10.54
CA GLN A 54 3.99 -3.06 -9.73
C GLN A 54 4.92 -4.00 -10.49
N GLU A 55 4.41 -4.89 -11.33
CA GLU A 55 5.22 -5.75 -12.20
C GLU A 55 5.99 -4.91 -13.23
N MET A 56 5.30 -4.04 -13.97
CA MET A 56 5.91 -3.18 -14.99
C MET A 56 7.02 -2.29 -14.40
N VAL A 57 6.74 -1.64 -13.26
CA VAL A 57 7.69 -0.72 -12.63
C VAL A 57 8.82 -1.44 -11.89
N ASN A 58 8.50 -2.45 -11.06
CA ASN A 58 9.51 -3.04 -10.18
C ASN A 58 10.32 -4.15 -10.85
N ILE A 59 9.69 -4.95 -11.72
CA ILE A 59 10.31 -6.13 -12.35
C ILE A 59 10.84 -5.74 -13.72
N GLN A 60 9.99 -5.16 -14.57
CA GLN A 60 10.37 -4.80 -15.94
C GLN A 60 11.11 -3.46 -16.05
N LYS A 61 11.23 -2.73 -14.93
CA LYS A 61 11.95 -1.45 -14.82
C LYS A 61 11.39 -0.34 -15.73
N CYS A 62 10.12 -0.42 -16.09
CA CYS A 62 9.42 0.66 -16.78
C CYS A 62 9.28 1.88 -15.85
N LYS A 63 9.33 3.09 -16.43
CA LYS A 63 8.98 4.30 -15.70
C LYS A 63 7.47 4.41 -15.58
N TYR A 64 7.00 4.93 -14.45
CA TYR A 64 5.60 5.35 -14.32
C TYR A 64 5.34 6.49 -15.31
N SER A 65 4.28 6.38 -16.11
CA SER A 65 3.86 7.41 -17.06
C SER A 65 2.38 7.29 -17.39
N GLU A 66 1.80 8.34 -17.96
CA GLU A 66 0.40 8.31 -18.40
C GLU A 66 0.17 7.23 -19.47
N GLU A 67 1.12 7.05 -20.38
CA GLU A 67 1.04 6.02 -21.44
C GLU A 67 0.97 4.63 -20.83
N LEU A 68 1.80 4.33 -19.83
CA LEU A 68 1.77 3.05 -19.13
C LEU A 68 0.41 2.83 -18.44
N VAL A 69 -0.12 3.85 -17.78
CA VAL A 69 -1.44 3.78 -17.12
C VAL A 69 -2.53 3.53 -18.15
N LEU A 70 -2.54 4.26 -19.27
CA LEU A 70 -3.50 4.10 -20.35
C LEU A 70 -3.44 2.70 -20.98
N GLN A 71 -2.24 2.14 -21.15
CA GLN A 71 -2.06 0.75 -21.59
C GLN A 71 -2.66 -0.24 -20.58
N LEU A 72 -2.40 -0.05 -19.29
CA LEU A 72 -2.88 -0.96 -18.24
C LEU A 72 -4.39 -0.91 -18.08
N ILE A 73 -5.03 0.26 -18.16
CA ILE A 73 -6.50 0.36 -18.06
C ILE A 73 -7.20 -0.17 -19.30
N ASN A 74 -6.57 -0.10 -20.48
CA ASN A 74 -7.13 -0.66 -21.71
C ASN A 74 -7.29 -2.18 -21.57
N ASN A 75 -6.34 -2.85 -20.89
CA ASN A 75 -6.41 -4.28 -20.56
C ASN A 75 -7.52 -4.62 -19.53
N LEU A 76 -8.20 -3.63 -18.96
CA LEU A 76 -9.29 -3.78 -17.99
C LEU A 76 -10.66 -3.35 -18.57
N ASP A 77 -10.77 -3.26 -19.90
CA ASP A 77 -11.97 -2.80 -20.62
C ASP A 77 -12.48 -1.44 -20.12
N LEU A 78 -11.55 -0.51 -19.86
CA LEU A 78 -11.86 0.84 -19.42
C LEU A 78 -11.39 1.87 -20.46
N SER A 79 -12.33 2.70 -20.93
CA SER A 79 -12.01 3.75 -21.89
C SER A 79 -11.14 4.84 -21.24
N ALA A 80 -10.16 5.35 -21.99
CA ALA A 80 -9.29 6.43 -21.54
C ALA A 80 -10.09 7.69 -21.18
N LYS A 81 -11.17 7.98 -21.92
CA LYS A 81 -12.05 9.14 -21.66
C LYS A 81 -12.69 9.03 -20.27
N THR A 82 -13.41 7.94 -20.02
CA THR A 82 -14.11 7.71 -18.74
C THR A 82 -13.14 7.68 -17.57
N PHE A 83 -11.95 7.09 -17.77
CA PHE A 83 -10.91 7.08 -16.75
C PHE A 83 -10.41 8.50 -16.42
N LYS A 84 -10.09 9.32 -17.43
CA LYS A 84 -9.61 10.69 -17.22
C LYS A 84 -10.66 11.58 -16.55
N GLU A 85 -11.93 11.44 -16.94
CA GLU A 85 -13.05 12.15 -16.31
C GLU A 85 -13.17 11.78 -14.82
N MET A 86 -13.16 10.49 -14.49
CA MET A 86 -13.20 10.04 -13.10
C MET A 86 -11.99 10.52 -12.31
N ARG A 87 -10.79 10.45 -12.90
CA ARG A 87 -9.53 10.85 -12.26
C ARG A 87 -9.48 12.33 -11.85
N GLN A 88 -10.25 13.16 -12.54
CA GLN A 88 -10.39 14.59 -12.25
C GLN A 88 -11.56 14.88 -11.30
N SER A 89 -12.42 13.91 -11.02
CA SER A 89 -13.58 14.08 -10.15
C SER A 89 -13.19 14.26 -8.68
N GLU A 90 -14.04 14.97 -7.95
CA GLU A 90 -13.91 15.15 -6.50
C GLU A 90 -14.04 13.82 -5.74
N TYR A 91 -14.81 12.86 -6.27
CA TYR A 91 -15.01 11.54 -5.67
C TYR A 91 -13.70 10.78 -5.43
N VAL A 92 -12.70 10.96 -6.31
CA VAL A 92 -11.38 10.34 -6.13
C VAL A 92 -10.67 10.93 -4.91
N ASN A 93 -10.72 12.25 -4.74
CA ASN A 93 -10.12 12.91 -3.57
C ASN A 93 -10.83 12.50 -2.28
N MET A 94 -12.17 12.47 -2.28
CA MET A 94 -12.96 11.99 -1.15
C MET A 94 -12.58 10.56 -0.75
N SER A 95 -12.43 9.66 -1.74
CA SER A 95 -12.05 8.28 -1.45
C SER A 95 -10.62 8.15 -0.91
N ILE A 96 -9.70 9.02 -1.30
CA ILE A 96 -8.34 9.07 -0.73
C ILE A 96 -8.39 9.61 0.70
N ASP A 97 -9.18 10.65 0.96
CA ASP A 97 -9.33 11.25 2.29
C ASP A 97 -9.92 10.27 3.30
N GLU A 98 -10.83 9.39 2.88
CA GLU A 98 -11.34 8.29 3.70
C GLU A 98 -10.22 7.32 4.15
N ASP A 99 -9.35 6.92 3.23
CA ASP A 99 -8.21 6.06 3.54
C ASP A 99 -7.20 6.79 4.45
N LEU A 100 -6.97 8.10 4.25
CA LEU A 100 -6.12 8.91 5.13
C LEU A 100 -6.70 9.06 6.55
N LYS A 101 -8.02 9.23 6.68
CA LYS A 101 -8.70 9.22 7.99
C LYS A 101 -8.45 7.90 8.70
N LEU A 102 -8.55 6.78 8.00
CA LEU A 102 -8.30 5.45 8.56
C LEU A 102 -6.84 5.30 9.04
N ILE A 103 -5.88 5.75 8.23
CA ILE A 103 -4.45 5.78 8.58
C ILE A 103 -4.22 6.56 9.88
N ASN A 104 -4.86 7.72 10.02
CA ASN A 104 -4.78 8.55 11.22
C ASN A 104 -5.45 7.89 12.43
N THR A 105 -6.64 7.28 12.25
CA THR A 105 -7.35 6.57 13.31
C THR A 105 -6.51 5.44 13.91
N PHE A 106 -5.77 4.70 13.08
CA PHE A 106 -4.89 3.62 13.55
C PHE A 106 -3.46 4.07 13.84
N ASN A 107 -3.15 5.36 13.70
CA ASN A 107 -1.84 5.95 13.93
C ASN A 107 -0.73 5.17 13.19
N ILE A 108 -0.99 4.81 11.93
CA ILE A 108 -0.08 4.03 11.09
C ILE A 108 1.07 4.93 10.67
N LYS A 109 2.31 4.49 10.94
CA LYS A 109 3.53 5.27 10.63
C LYS A 109 4.40 4.64 9.57
N VAL A 110 4.17 3.37 9.26
CA VAL A 110 5.02 2.57 8.37
C VAL A 110 4.16 1.87 7.32
N THR A 111 4.70 1.71 6.11
CA THR A 111 4.10 0.91 5.05
C THR A 111 5.06 -0.23 4.66
N PRO A 112 4.56 -1.44 4.35
CA PRO A 112 3.17 -1.88 4.47
C PRO A 112 2.75 -2.06 5.94
N THR A 113 1.47 -1.83 6.24
CA THR A 113 0.86 -2.16 7.55
C THR A 113 -0.36 -3.03 7.34
N ILE A 114 -0.53 -4.05 8.19
CA ILE A 114 -1.65 -4.99 8.13
C ILE A 114 -2.42 -4.89 9.45
N ILE A 115 -3.73 -4.67 9.36
CA ILE A 115 -4.63 -4.67 10.52
C ILE A 115 -5.59 -5.86 10.37
N ILE A 116 -5.69 -6.67 11.43
CA ILE A 116 -6.56 -7.84 11.50
C ILE A 116 -7.49 -7.66 12.69
N TYR A 117 -8.80 -7.61 12.43
CA TYR A 117 -9.82 -7.56 13.47
C TYR A 117 -10.30 -8.97 13.81
N ASN A 118 -10.49 -9.25 15.09
CA ASN A 118 -11.22 -10.43 15.54
C ASN A 118 -12.64 -10.01 15.94
N TYR A 119 -13.62 -10.28 15.09
CA TYR A 119 -15.02 -9.96 15.35
C TYR A 119 -15.65 -10.81 16.48
N ALA A 120 -14.98 -11.85 16.97
CA ALA A 120 -15.47 -12.66 18.08
C ALA A 120 -15.13 -12.07 19.47
N LYS A 121 -14.27 -11.05 19.54
CA LYS A 121 -13.91 -10.36 20.78
C LYS A 121 -13.81 -8.86 20.48
N ASP A 122 -14.69 -8.05 21.07
CA ASP A 122 -14.86 -6.62 20.77
C ASP A 122 -13.57 -5.77 20.81
N GLU A 123 -12.51 -6.24 21.47
CA GLU A 123 -11.26 -5.49 21.66
C GLU A 123 -9.99 -6.22 21.20
N ALA A 124 -10.09 -7.36 20.51
CA ALA A 124 -8.91 -8.12 20.07
C ALA A 124 -8.62 -7.86 18.59
N GLY A 125 -7.61 -7.05 18.31
CA GLY A 125 -7.09 -6.86 16.96
C GLY A 125 -5.57 -6.91 16.94
N TYR A 126 -5.00 -7.14 15.77
CA TYR A 126 -3.55 -7.13 15.57
C TYR A 126 -3.18 -6.09 14.51
N LEU A 127 -2.11 -5.36 14.79
CA LEU A 127 -1.49 -4.42 13.87
C LEU A 127 -0.05 -4.87 13.63
N PHE A 128 0.30 -5.10 12.37
CA PHE A 128 1.64 -5.49 11.94
C PHE A 128 2.23 -4.38 11.08
N GLU A 129 3.37 -3.83 11.50
CA GLU A 129 4.13 -2.89 10.70
C GLU A 129 5.25 -3.62 9.95
N GLY A 130 5.40 -3.32 8.66
CA GLY A 130 6.42 -3.89 7.80
C GLY A 130 6.02 -5.20 7.12
N LYS A 131 7.01 -5.80 6.45
CA LYS A 131 6.80 -7.01 5.66
C LYS A 131 6.54 -8.20 6.59
N LEU A 132 5.36 -8.81 6.45
CA LEU A 132 4.97 -9.99 7.21
C LEU A 132 5.19 -11.26 6.38
N GLU A 133 5.90 -12.24 6.96
CA GLU A 133 6.01 -13.57 6.37
C GLU A 133 4.77 -14.40 6.64
N ILE A 134 4.31 -15.14 5.63
CA ILE A 134 3.09 -15.94 5.72
C ILE A 134 3.17 -17.03 6.80
N ASN A 135 4.37 -17.53 7.09
CA ASN A 135 4.59 -18.52 8.14
C ASN A 135 4.36 -17.93 9.54
N CYS A 136 4.72 -16.66 9.76
CA CYS A 136 4.42 -15.95 11.00
C CYS A 136 2.91 -15.79 11.18
N LEU A 137 2.21 -15.43 10.10
CA LEU A 137 0.75 -15.32 10.10
C LEU A 137 0.07 -16.66 10.43
N LYS A 138 0.51 -17.77 9.81
CA LYS A 138 -0.04 -19.12 10.07
C LYS A 138 0.10 -19.54 11.54
N LYS A 139 1.28 -19.36 12.14
CA LYS A 139 1.54 -19.73 13.55
C LYS A 139 0.65 -18.98 14.52
N MET A 140 0.27 -17.77 14.16
CA MET A 140 -0.53 -16.88 14.99
C MET A 140 -2.01 -17.28 15.03
N PHE A 141 -2.56 -17.74 13.90
CA PHE A 141 -3.91 -18.28 13.83
C PHE A 141 -4.04 -19.70 14.41
N GLN A 142 -2.92 -20.38 14.68
CA GLN A 142 -2.88 -21.73 15.26
C GLN A 142 -2.86 -21.75 16.80
N LYS A 143 -2.58 -20.63 17.47
CA LYS A 143 -2.56 -20.55 18.95
C LYS A 143 -3.88 -19.98 19.48
N PRO A 144 -4.45 -20.53 20.58
CA PRO A 144 -5.53 -19.87 21.30
C PRO A 144 -5.06 -18.48 21.76
N GLN A 145 -5.85 -17.48 21.40
CA GLN A 145 -5.52 -16.06 21.54
C GLN A 145 -5.31 -15.70 23.02
N PRO A 146 -4.12 -15.20 23.43
CA PRO A 146 -3.90 -14.75 24.80
C PRO A 146 -4.80 -13.53 25.10
N GLN A 147 -5.31 -13.47 26.33
CA GLN A 147 -6.10 -12.35 26.84
C GLN A 147 -5.20 -11.12 27.06
N GLN A 148 -5.47 -10.08 26.25
CA GLN A 148 -5.21 -8.66 26.43
C GLN A 148 -3.81 -8.08 26.75
N ASN A 149 -3.65 -6.85 26.24
CA ASN A 149 -2.79 -5.76 26.69
C ASN A 149 -1.28 -5.93 26.56
N LYS A 150 -0.78 -5.76 25.33
CA LYS A 150 0.48 -5.02 25.09
C LYS A 150 0.46 -4.43 23.69
N LYS A 151 0.78 -3.13 23.60
CA LYS A 151 1.37 -2.54 22.39
C LYS A 151 2.63 -3.35 22.11
N ILE A 152 2.53 -4.43 21.33
CA ILE A 152 3.72 -5.14 20.87
C ILE A 152 4.24 -4.31 19.71
N ALA A 153 5.00 -3.27 20.03
CA ALA A 153 6.02 -2.80 19.12
C ALA A 153 6.99 -3.98 18.97
N LEU A 154 6.81 -4.76 17.90
CA LEU A 154 7.81 -5.73 17.47
C LEU A 154 8.95 -4.93 16.84
N SER A 155 9.70 -4.25 17.70
CA SER A 155 11.07 -3.85 17.41
C SER A 155 11.81 -5.14 17.04
N LEU A 156 12.33 -5.21 15.82
CA LEU A 156 13.27 -6.24 15.39
C LEU A 156 14.44 -6.31 16.39
N HIS A 157 14.41 -7.27 17.31
CA HIS A 157 15.57 -7.78 18.04
C HIS A 157 15.27 -9.20 18.54
N VAL A 158 15.42 -10.19 17.68
CA VAL A 158 15.71 -11.57 18.11
C VAL A 158 16.76 -12.15 17.17
N LEU A 159 18.01 -11.77 17.39
CA LEU A 159 19.16 -12.61 17.07
C LEU A 159 20.04 -12.63 18.31
N LYS A 160 19.76 -13.60 19.18
CA LYS A 160 20.73 -14.33 20.01
C LYS A 160 19.97 -15.35 20.84
N ASN A 161 20.08 -16.60 20.40
CA ASN A 161 20.42 -17.77 21.22
C ASN A 161 19.94 -19.02 20.48
N ILE A 162 20.79 -19.47 19.55
CA ILE A 162 20.89 -20.88 19.19
C ILE A 162 22.32 -21.25 19.61
N THR A 163 22.42 -21.93 20.73
CA THR A 163 23.41 -22.98 20.97
C THR A 163 22.61 -24.22 21.31
#